data_AF-A0A8S9B342-F1
#
_entry.id   AF-A0A8S9B342-F1
#
_cell.length_a   1.000
_cell.length_b   1.000
_cell.length_c   1.000
_cell.angle_alpha   90.00
_cell.angle_beta   90.00
_cell.angle_gamma   90.00
#
_symmetry.space_group_name_H-M   'P 1'
#
loop_
_entity.id
_entity.type
_entity.pdbx_description
1 polymer ?
#
loop_
_entity_poly.entity_id
_entity_poly.type
_entity_poly.pdbx_seq_one_letter_code
_entity_poly.pdbx_strand_id
1 'polypeptide(L)'
;MASSPVAAAPPPAAPTTPVRIPKAAANYNIDTQDYDLRSQINLQLLDTGHIHTIHETLLHALHAHPTDWPSRIQAHALELLRSGEVTTFPKLMQRVLADIKADQKKSGSGGDNGLALPAVVIEEGVRVTRESLEQVCEVVGGNN
;
A
#
# COMPACT_ATOMS: atom_id res chain seq x y z
N MET A 1 -50.56 24.15 28.50
CA MET A 1 -50.03 25.08 27.48
C MET A 1 -48.69 25.61 27.96
N ALA A 2 -47.77 25.86 27.03
CA ALA A 2 -46.36 26.23 27.18
C ALA A 2 -45.45 25.04 27.53
N SER A 3 -44.85 24.32 26.55
CA SER A 3 -43.88 24.68 25.50
C SER A 3 -42.49 24.21 25.90
N SER A 4 -42.01 23.20 25.18
CA SER A 4 -40.61 22.78 25.09
C SER A 4 -39.70 23.93 24.65
N PRO A 5 -38.40 23.78 24.89
CA PRO A 5 -37.45 24.03 23.80
C PRO A 5 -36.58 22.80 23.55
N VAL A 6 -36.71 22.25 22.34
CA VAL A 6 -35.75 21.31 21.77
C VAL A 6 -34.50 22.12 21.42
N ALA A 7 -33.44 21.97 22.21
CA ALA A 7 -32.13 22.51 21.86
C ALA A 7 -31.60 21.64 20.71
N ALA A 8 -31.60 22.23 19.51
CA ALA A 8 -31.00 21.65 18.32
C ALA A 8 -29.54 21.30 18.60
N ALA A 9 -29.23 20.00 18.50
CA ALA A 9 -27.86 19.52 18.49
C ALA A 9 -27.10 20.15 17.32
N PRO A 10 -25.90 20.72 17.52
CA PRO A 10 -25.01 21.00 16.41
C PRO A 10 -24.56 19.66 15.77
N PRO A 11 -24.36 19.60 14.45
CA PRO A 11 -23.85 18.40 13.78
C PRO A 11 -22.45 18.05 14.32
N PRO A 12 -22.10 16.76 14.46
CA PRO A 12 -20.73 16.35 14.75
C PRO A 12 -19.88 16.55 13.48
N ALA A 13 -19.47 17.79 13.22
CA ALA A 13 -18.31 18.02 12.37
C ALA A 13 -17.08 17.66 13.21
N ALA A 14 -16.70 16.38 13.19
CA ALA A 14 -15.36 16.00 13.60
C ALA A 14 -14.41 16.48 12.50
N PRO A 15 -13.54 17.48 12.73
CA PRO A 15 -12.36 17.60 11.90
C PRO A 15 -11.52 16.36 12.23
N THR A 16 -11.38 15.44 11.29
CA THR A 16 -10.39 14.36 11.37
C THR A 16 -9.03 15.03 11.55
N THR A 17 -8.59 15.11 12.80
CA THR A 17 -7.34 15.77 13.15
C THR A 17 -6.21 14.99 12.48
N PRO A 18 -5.40 15.63 11.63
CA PRO A 18 -4.33 14.95 10.91
C PRO A 18 -3.39 14.28 11.90
N VAL A 19 -2.94 13.07 11.56
CA VAL A 19 -2.04 12.29 12.41
C VAL A 19 -0.72 13.04 12.50
N ARG A 20 -0.34 13.43 13.72
CA ARG A 20 0.91 14.17 13.96
C ARG A 20 2.07 13.20 14.00
N ILE A 21 2.92 13.22 12.98
CA ILE A 21 4.11 12.39 12.93
C ILE A 21 5.27 13.17 13.59
N PRO A 22 5.85 12.67 14.70
CA PRO A 22 7.07 13.25 15.26
C PRO A 22 8.21 13.10 14.24
N LYS A 23 9.02 14.15 14.03
CA LYS A 23 10.18 14.12 13.11
C LYS A 23 11.15 12.94 13.36
N ALA A 24 11.18 12.39 14.58
CA ALA A 24 11.96 11.19 14.90
C ALA A 24 11.50 9.93 14.13
N ALA A 25 10.21 9.83 13.78
CA ALA A 25 9.66 8.77 12.94
C ALA A 25 9.88 9.01 11.44
N ALA A 26 10.33 10.22 11.03
CA ALA A 26 10.66 10.52 9.64
C ALA A 26 12.01 9.90 9.22
N ASN A 27 12.86 9.52 10.17
CA ASN A 27 14.09 8.80 9.89
C ASN A 27 13.78 7.30 9.90
N TYR A 28 13.62 6.69 8.72
CA TYR A 28 13.30 5.28 8.55
C TYR A 28 14.38 4.38 9.19
N ASN A 29 14.23 4.03 10.46
CA ASN A 29 15.02 3.02 11.15
C ASN A 29 14.07 1.93 11.70
N ILE A 30 14.51 0.67 11.66
CA ILE A 30 13.81 -0.49 12.21
C ILE A 30 13.41 -0.27 13.68
N ASP A 31 14.22 0.47 14.44
CA ASP A 31 13.97 0.76 15.85
C ASP A 31 12.88 1.83 16.09
N THR A 32 12.53 2.64 15.08
CA THR A 32 11.48 3.69 15.16
C THR A 32 10.17 3.25 14.51
N GLN A 33 10.03 1.96 14.19
CA GLN A 33 8.83 1.37 13.62
C GLN A 33 7.74 1.16 14.68
N ASP A 34 7.27 2.26 15.25
CA ASP A 34 6.24 2.28 16.30
C ASP A 34 4.95 1.62 15.80
N TYR A 35 4.54 0.53 16.46
CA TYR A 35 3.37 -0.25 16.08
C TYR A 35 2.08 0.55 16.24
N ASP A 36 2.00 1.40 17.27
CA ASP A 36 0.82 2.21 17.57
C ASP A 36 0.67 3.32 16.52
N LEU A 37 1.77 3.99 16.16
CA LEU A 37 1.78 4.99 15.10
C LEU A 37 1.37 4.40 13.74
N ARG A 38 1.86 3.21 13.40
CA ARG A 38 1.47 2.50 12.17
C ARG A 38 0.00 2.12 12.17
N SER A 39 -0.53 1.68 13.32
CA SER A 39 -1.94 1.37 13.49
C SER A 39 -2.81 2.63 13.30
N GLN A 40 -2.41 3.75 13.91
CA GLN A 40 -3.12 5.03 13.82
C GLN A 40 -3.13 5.58 12.39
N ILE A 41 -2.00 5.53 11.68
CA ILE A 41 -1.92 5.90 10.27
C ILE A 41 -2.84 5.03 9.43
N ASN A 42 -2.81 3.70 9.62
CA ASN A 42 -3.69 2.78 8.87
C ASN A 42 -5.18 3.04 9.13
N LEU A 43 -5.58 3.30 10.38
CA LEU A 43 -6.95 3.64 10.73
C LEU A 43 -7.40 4.95 10.06
N GLN A 44 -6.55 5.97 10.07
CA GLN A 44 -6.86 7.24 9.43
C GLN A 44 -6.93 7.11 7.91
N LEU A 45 -6.04 6.32 7.30
CA LEU A 45 -6.06 6.00 5.87
C LEU A 45 -7.29 5.18 5.46
N LEU A 46 -7.82 4.33 6.35
CA LEU A 46 -9.09 3.61 6.17
C LEU A 46 -10.28 4.58 6.21
N ASP A 47 -10.33 5.45 7.21
CA ASP A 47 -11.44 6.38 7.44
C ASP A 47 -11.57 7.43 6.31
N THR A 48 -10.44 7.85 5.76
CA THR A 48 -10.38 8.84 4.66
C THR A 48 -10.59 8.25 3.27
N GLY A 49 -10.65 6.92 3.14
CA GLY A 49 -10.80 6.25 1.84
C GLY A 49 -9.54 6.30 0.95
N HIS A 50 -8.42 6.86 1.45
CA HIS A 50 -7.17 6.90 0.69
C HIS A 50 -6.61 5.50 0.40
N ILE A 51 -6.92 4.50 1.24
CA ILE A 51 -6.57 3.09 0.94
C ILE A 51 -7.19 2.60 -0.35
N HIS A 52 -8.45 2.98 -0.63
CA HIS A 52 -9.09 2.61 -1.89
C HIS A 52 -8.39 3.29 -3.07
N THR A 53 -8.01 4.56 -2.92
CA THR A 53 -7.31 5.32 -3.96
C THR A 53 -5.92 4.74 -4.27
N ILE A 54 -5.15 4.40 -3.23
CA ILE A 54 -3.85 3.73 -3.36
C ILE A 54 -4.03 2.38 -4.06
N HIS A 55 -5.06 1.62 -3.69
CA HIS A 55 -5.36 0.31 -4.28
C HIS A 55 -5.67 0.41 -5.77
N GLU A 56 -6.61 1.27 -6.17
CA GLU A 56 -6.99 1.45 -7.58
C GLU A 56 -5.81 1.96 -8.41
N THR A 57 -5.02 2.88 -7.86
CA THR A 57 -3.85 3.43 -8.56
C THR A 57 -2.78 2.37 -8.77
N LEU A 58 -2.50 1.54 -7.75
CA LEU A 58 -1.57 0.42 -7.87
C LEU A 58 -2.08 -0.61 -8.88
N LEU A 59 -3.37 -0.97 -8.83
CA LEU A 59 -3.99 -1.93 -9.74
C LEU A 59 -3.93 -1.40 -11.19
N HIS A 60 -4.28 -0.13 -11.39
CA HIS A 60 -4.13 0.53 -12.69
C HIS A 60 -2.66 0.56 -13.13
N ALA A 61 -1.69 0.87 -12.27
CA ALA A 61 -0.28 0.87 -12.65
C ALA A 61 0.22 -0.55 -13.02
N LEU A 62 -0.26 -1.58 -12.31
CA LEU A 62 0.00 -2.99 -12.57
C LEU A 62 -0.56 -3.44 -13.93
N HIS A 63 -1.79 -3.06 -14.24
CA HIS A 63 -2.51 -3.49 -15.45
C HIS A 63 -2.23 -2.59 -16.67
N ALA A 64 -1.98 -1.30 -16.47
CA ALA A 64 -1.67 -0.35 -17.53
C ALA A 64 -0.22 -0.48 -18.03
N HIS A 65 0.63 -1.22 -17.31
CA HIS A 65 1.98 -1.47 -17.77
C HIS A 65 1.97 -2.37 -19.01
N PRO A 66 2.68 -2.01 -20.09
CA PRO A 66 2.74 -2.82 -21.32
C PRO A 66 3.33 -4.22 -21.08
N THR A 67 4.02 -4.41 -19.97
CA THR A 67 4.58 -5.68 -19.51
C THR A 67 3.52 -6.64 -18.95
N ASP A 68 2.30 -6.16 -18.66
CA ASP A 68 1.15 -6.91 -18.13
C ASP A 68 1.57 -7.95 -17.07
N TRP A 69 2.21 -7.45 -16.02
CA TRP A 69 2.84 -8.28 -14.98
C TRP A 69 1.89 -9.33 -14.37
N PRO A 70 0.58 -9.05 -14.11
CA PRO A 70 -0.36 -10.07 -13.67
C PRO A 70 -0.49 -11.25 -14.63
N SER A 71 -0.60 -10.97 -15.93
CA SER A 71 -0.66 -12.01 -16.97
C SER A 71 0.62 -12.84 -17.04
N ARG A 72 1.79 -12.23 -16.79
CA ARG A 72 3.06 -12.96 -16.71
C ARG A 72 3.12 -13.92 -15.52
N ILE A 73 2.64 -13.49 -14.34
CA ILE A 73 2.51 -14.37 -13.18
C ILE A 73 1.55 -15.51 -13.48
N GLN A 74 0.42 -15.22 -14.12
CA GLN A 74 -0.55 -16.23 -14.49
C GLN A 74 0.05 -17.25 -15.46
N ALA A 75 0.78 -16.81 -16.49
CA ALA A 75 1.46 -17.70 -17.43
C ALA A 75 2.48 -18.61 -16.74
N HIS A 76 3.29 -18.07 -15.82
CA HIS A 76 4.24 -18.85 -15.03
C HIS A 76 3.55 -19.85 -14.09
N ALA A 77 2.49 -19.42 -13.40
CA ALA A 77 1.70 -20.30 -12.54
C ALA A 77 1.06 -21.46 -13.34
N LEU A 78 0.53 -21.18 -14.53
CA LEU A 78 0.01 -22.21 -15.43
C LEU A 78 1.09 -23.16 -15.93
N GLU A 79 2.30 -22.66 -16.18
CA GLU A 79 3.44 -23.50 -16.58
C GLU A 79 3.87 -24.42 -15.44
N LEU A 80 3.95 -23.93 -14.20
CA LEU A 80 4.21 -24.76 -13.00
C LEU A 80 3.13 -25.82 -12.75
N LEU A 81 1.88 -25.52 -13.11
CA LEU A 81 0.78 -26.49 -13.05
C LEU A 81 0.88 -27.52 -14.18
N ARG A 82 1.24 -27.11 -15.40
CA ARG A 82 1.41 -28.02 -16.55
C ARG A 82 2.62 -28.93 -16.39
N SER A 83 3.72 -28.43 -15.82
CA SER A 83 4.92 -29.23 -15.55
C SER A 83 4.65 -30.34 -14.52
N GLY A 84 3.57 -30.21 -13.74
CA GLY A 84 3.21 -31.15 -12.67
C GLY A 84 4.10 -31.04 -11.44
N GLU A 85 5.05 -30.10 -11.40
CA GLU A 85 5.97 -29.87 -10.28
C GLU A 85 5.23 -29.37 -9.04
N VAL A 86 4.14 -28.62 -9.27
CA VAL A 86 3.28 -28.12 -8.20
C VAL A 86 1.83 -28.47 -8.48
N THR A 87 1.22 -29.24 -7.58
CA THR A 87 -0.17 -29.71 -7.74
C THR A 87 -1.11 -29.19 -6.66
N THR A 88 -0.60 -28.40 -5.71
CA THR A 88 -1.40 -27.81 -4.63
C THR A 88 -1.23 -26.29 -4.57
N PHE A 89 -2.36 -25.59 -4.39
CA PHE A 89 -2.40 -24.13 -4.30
C PHE A 89 -1.38 -23.52 -3.32
N PRO A 90 -1.25 -23.98 -2.05
CA PRO A 90 -0.29 -23.39 -1.13
C PRO A 90 1.17 -23.55 -1.58
N LYS A 91 1.54 -24.69 -2.19
CA LYS A 91 2.88 -24.88 -2.77
C LYS A 91 3.08 -23.98 -3.98
N LEU A 92 2.04 -23.77 -4.79
CA LEU A 92 2.10 -22.90 -5.97
C LEU A 92 2.37 -21.47 -5.55
N MET A 93 1.62 -20.98 -4.57
CA MET A 93 1.81 -19.64 -4.03
C MET A 93 3.21 -19.46 -3.46
N GLN A 94 3.69 -20.41 -2.65
CA GLN A 94 5.06 -20.36 -2.12
C GLN A 94 6.12 -20.34 -3.21
N ARG A 95 5.95 -21.15 -4.26
CA ARG A 95 6.90 -21.22 -5.37
C ARG A 95 6.90 -19.93 -6.19
N VAL A 96 5.72 -19.44 -6.59
CA VAL A 96 5.57 -18.20 -7.34
C VAL A 96 6.15 -17.01 -6.56
N LEU A 97 5.85 -16.90 -5.26
CA LEU A 97 6.42 -15.84 -4.42
C LEU A 97 7.94 -15.95 -4.29
N ALA A 98 8.49 -17.17 -4.19
CA ALA A 98 9.93 -17.40 -4.16
C ALA A 98 10.59 -17.00 -5.49
N ASP A 99 9.99 -17.34 -6.62
CA ASP A 99 10.48 -17.01 -7.96
C ASP A 99 10.44 -15.50 -8.21
N ILE A 100 9.34 -14.83 -7.84
CA ILE A 100 9.24 -13.35 -7.88
C ILE A 100 10.35 -12.73 -7.03
N LYS A 101 10.56 -13.20 -5.79
CA LYS A 101 11.60 -12.65 -4.91
C LYS A 101 13.02 -12.89 -5.45
N ALA A 102 13.26 -14.04 -6.06
CA ALA A 102 14.54 -14.35 -6.70
C ALA A 102 14.81 -13.44 -7.90
N ASP A 103 13.79 -13.20 -8.73
CA ASP A 103 13.88 -12.31 -9.89
C ASP A 103 13.98 -10.85 -9.50
N GLN A 104 13.29 -10.42 -8.43
CA GLN A 104 13.46 -9.09 -7.83
C GLN A 104 14.92 -8.85 -7.41
N LYS A 105 15.57 -9.83 -6.79
CA LYS A 105 16.99 -9.73 -6.41
C LYS A 105 17.92 -9.70 -7.63
N LYS A 106 17.55 -10.34 -8.74
CA LYS A 106 18.30 -10.37 -10.01
C LYS A 106 18.06 -9.16 -10.90
N SER A 107 16.93 -8.47 -10.78
CA SER A 107 16.51 -7.37 -11.65
C SER A 107 17.47 -6.16 -11.62
N GLY A 108 18.35 -6.06 -10.61
CA GLY A 108 19.52 -5.16 -10.64
C GLY A 108 20.53 -5.46 -11.76
N SER A 109 20.34 -6.53 -12.54
CA SER A 109 21.19 -6.97 -13.65
C SER A 109 20.35 -7.26 -14.92
N GLY A 110 19.65 -6.25 -15.44
CA GLY A 110 19.38 -6.10 -16.89
C GLY A 110 18.64 -7.20 -17.65
N GLY A 111 17.58 -7.78 -17.10
CA GLY A 111 16.73 -8.73 -17.82
C GLY A 111 15.24 -8.42 -17.72
N ASP A 112 14.66 -7.78 -18.75
CA ASP A 112 13.22 -7.45 -18.87
C ASP A 112 12.28 -8.69 -18.89
N ASN A 113 12.83 -9.90 -18.90
CA ASN A 113 12.11 -11.17 -18.95
C ASN A 113 11.88 -11.84 -17.57
N GLY A 114 12.19 -11.18 -16.45
CA GLY A 114 11.92 -11.72 -15.10
C GLY A 114 10.50 -11.47 -14.57
N LEU A 115 10.05 -12.25 -13.58
CA LEU A 115 8.81 -12.07 -12.79
C LEU A 115 8.88 -10.87 -11.82
N ALA A 116 9.92 -10.07 -11.95
CA ALA A 116 10.15 -8.87 -11.16
C ALA A 116 9.00 -7.86 -11.36
N LEU A 117 8.52 -7.29 -10.26
CA LEU A 117 7.63 -6.14 -10.28
C LEU A 117 8.34 -4.97 -11.00
N PRO A 118 7.70 -4.37 -12.03
CA PRO A 118 8.28 -3.24 -12.75
C PRO A 118 8.55 -2.03 -11.84
N ALA A 119 9.70 -1.36 -12.04
CA ALA A 119 10.13 -0.23 -11.21
C ALA A 119 9.09 0.90 -11.16
N VAL A 120 8.49 1.21 -12.29
CA VAL A 120 7.34 2.14 -12.42
C VAL A 120 6.15 1.84 -11.50
N VAL A 121 5.80 0.57 -11.24
CA VAL A 121 4.70 0.23 -10.31
C VAL A 121 5.14 0.54 -8.89
N ILE A 122 6.41 0.29 -8.58
CA ILE A 122 7.02 0.63 -7.28
C ILE A 122 7.03 2.15 -7.11
N GLU A 123 7.46 2.89 -8.12
CA GLU A 123 7.49 4.35 -8.12
C GLU A 123 6.09 4.95 -7.96
N GLU A 124 5.11 4.47 -8.74
CA GLU A 124 3.72 4.92 -8.65
C GLU A 124 3.10 4.58 -7.29
N GLY A 125 3.36 3.38 -6.75
CA GLY A 125 2.95 2.98 -5.41
C GLY A 125 3.51 3.88 -4.32
N VAL A 126 4.80 4.21 -4.40
CA VAL A 126 5.46 5.14 -3.47
C VAL A 126 4.90 6.55 -3.63
N ARG A 127 4.67 7.01 -4.86
CA ARG A 127 4.11 8.33 -5.17
C ARG A 127 2.72 8.50 -4.57
N VAL A 128 1.79 7.58 -4.84
CA VAL A 128 0.41 7.66 -4.34
C VAL A 128 0.34 7.50 -2.82
N THR A 129 1.18 6.65 -2.24
CA THR A 129 1.26 6.47 -0.79
C THR A 129 1.79 7.75 -0.12
N ARG A 130 2.81 8.39 -0.71
CA ARG A 130 3.30 9.69 -0.24
C ARG A 130 2.22 10.76 -0.30
N GLU A 131 1.56 10.92 -1.43
CA GLU A 131 0.51 11.92 -1.63
C GLU A 131 -0.65 11.71 -0.64
N SER A 132 -1.03 10.46 -0.39
CA SER A 132 -2.04 10.10 0.60
C SER A 132 -1.60 10.41 2.03
N LEU A 133 -0.33 10.12 2.36
CA LEU A 133 0.23 10.44 3.68
C LEU A 133 0.40 11.93 3.89
N GLU A 134 0.71 12.72 2.87
CA GLU A 134 0.81 14.19 2.97
C GLU A 134 -0.56 14.85 3.26
N GLN A 135 -1.66 14.23 2.80
CA GLN A 135 -3.01 14.71 3.10
C GLN A 135 -3.48 14.30 4.50
N VAL A 136 -2.96 13.18 5.02
CA VAL A 136 -3.42 12.58 6.28
C VAL A 136 -2.51 12.92 7.46
N CYS A 137 -1.23 13.18 7.19
CA CYS A 137 -0.21 13.32 8.21
C CYS A 137 0.44 14.69 8.16
N GLU A 138 0.50 15.34 9.32
CA GLU A 138 1.28 16.56 9.51
C GLU A 138 2.59 16.19 10.23
N VAL A 139 3.73 16.48 9.60
CA VAL A 139 5.02 16.34 10.29
C VAL A 139 5.15 17.51 11.25
N VAL A 140 4.93 17.25 12.54
CA VAL A 140 5.13 18.27 13.57
C VAL A 140 6.63 18.48 13.71
N GLY A 141 7.12 19.51 13.03
CA GLY A 141 8.40 20.11 13.35
C GLY A 141 8.30 20.80 14.69
N GLY A 142 9.08 20.35 15.66
CA GLY A 142 9.23 21.05 16.92
C GLY A 142 9.58 22.52 16.65
N ASN A 143 8.64 23.40 16.92
CA ASN A 143 8.95 24.78 17.23
C ASN A 143 9.58 24.77 18.62
N ASN A 144 10.78 25.34 18.67
CA ASN A 144 11.59 25.62 19.85
C ASN A 144 10.78 25.93 21.12
#